data_AF-A0ABD7CFE4-F1
#
_entry.id   AF-A0ABD7CFE4-F1
#
_cell.length_a   1.000
_cell.length_b   1.000
_cell.length_c   1.000
_cell.angle_alpha   90.00
_cell.angle_beta   90.00
_cell.angle_gamma   90.00
#
_symmetry.space_group_name_H-M   'P 1'
#
loop_
_entity.id
_entity.type
_entity.pdbx_description
1 polymer ?
#
loop_
_entity_poly.entity_id
_entity_poly.type
_entity_poly.pdbx_seq_one_letter_code
_entity_poly.pdbx_strand_id
1 'polypeptide(L)' 'MEDFRKAILPFTRDDYVNGPDLCIEDWPRAYYDRNFNLLTQVKTKYDSENVFRFPQSIPPASEYD' A
#
# COMPACT_ATOMS: atom_id res chain seq x y z
N MET A 1 -9.27 12.25 -11.40
CA MET A 1 -9.13 10.95 -10.71
C MET A 1 -9.65 11.06 -9.29
N GLU A 2 -9.08 11.94 -8.48
CA GLU A 2 -9.48 12.08 -7.07
C GLU A 2 -10.97 12.40 -6.84
N ASP A 3 -11.56 13.35 -7.58
CA ASP A 3 -12.98 13.69 -7.43
C ASP A 3 -13.91 12.53 -7.84
N PHE A 4 -13.52 11.77 -8.87
CA PHE A 4 -14.25 10.58 -9.29
C PHE A 4 -14.14 9.47 -8.25
N ARG A 5 -12.92 9.21 -7.73
CA ARG A 5 -12.68 8.25 -6.66
C ARG A 5 -13.54 8.59 -5.43
N LYS A 6 -13.51 9.85 -4.98
CA LYS A 6 -14.34 10.34 -3.86
C LYS A 6 -15.83 10.11 -4.08
N ALA A 7 -16.33 10.36 -5.29
CA ALA A 7 -17.74 10.17 -5.62
C ALA A 7 -18.19 8.70 -5.52
N ILE A 8 -17.30 7.74 -5.76
CA ILE A 8 -17.63 6.31 -5.77
C ILE A 8 -17.27 5.57 -4.47
N LEU A 9 -16.55 6.19 -3.52
CA LEU A 9 -16.17 5.59 -2.23
C LEU A 9 -17.33 4.92 -1.46
N PRO A 10 -18.58 5.43 -1.48
CA PRO A 10 -19.69 4.74 -0.79
C PRO A 10 -20.06 3.38 -1.42
N PHE A 11 -19.61 3.10 -2.65
CA PHE A 11 -19.96 1.92 -3.44
C PHE A 11 -18.76 0.98 -3.67
N THR A 12 -17.54 1.42 -3.34
CA THR A 12 -16.30 0.65 -3.51
C THR A 12 -15.58 0.51 -2.16
N ARG A 13 -14.51 -0.30 -2.10
CA ARG A 13 -13.75 -0.51 -0.85
C ARG A 13 -12.24 -0.49 -1.04
N ASP A 14 -11.76 -1.06 -2.13
CA ASP A 14 -10.34 -1.36 -2.34
C ASP A 14 -9.88 -0.82 -3.70
N ASP A 15 -8.58 -0.91 -3.97
CA ASP A 15 -7.97 -0.46 -5.22
C ASP A 15 -6.92 -1.47 -5.72
N TYR A 16 -6.64 -1.46 -7.02
CA TYR A 16 -5.74 -2.41 -7.66
C TYR A 16 -4.36 -1.79 -7.89
N VAL A 17 -3.34 -2.36 -7.24
CA VAL A 17 -1.96 -1.81 -7.23
C VAL A 17 -1.37 -1.48 -8.60
N ASN A 18 -1.73 -2.21 -9.67
CA ASN A 18 -1.17 -1.96 -11.01
C ASN A 18 -1.75 -0.71 -11.70
N GLY A 19 -2.78 -0.08 -11.12
CA GLY A 19 -3.24 1.25 -11.48
C GLY A 19 -3.05 2.20 -10.29
N PRO A 20 -1.80 2.55 -9.92
CA PRO A 20 -1.52 3.20 -8.65
C PRO A 20 -2.17 4.59 -8.55
N ASP A 21 -2.94 4.80 -7.48
CA ASP A 21 -3.47 6.10 -7.09
C ASP A 21 -2.65 6.67 -5.92
N LEU A 22 -1.81 7.65 -6.25
CA LEU A 22 -0.95 8.33 -5.27
C LEU A 22 -1.73 9.22 -4.29
N CYS A 23 -3.02 9.47 -4.51
CA CYS A 23 -3.87 10.24 -3.62
C CYS A 23 -4.48 9.38 -2.49
N ILE A 24 -4.32 8.05 -2.52
CA ILE A 24 -4.79 7.18 -1.43
C ILE A 24 -3.77 7.20 -0.29
N GLU A 25 -4.14 7.84 0.82
CA GLU A 25 -3.31 7.89 2.04
C GLU A 25 -3.14 6.50 2.68
N ASP A 26 -4.25 5.77 2.89
CA ASP A 26 -4.26 4.39 3.41
C ASP A 26 -4.14 3.35 2.28
N TRP A 27 -3.18 3.57 1.37
CA TRP A 27 -2.88 2.63 0.28
C TRP A 27 -2.46 1.23 0.78
N PRO A 28 -1.80 1.05 1.96
CA PRO A 28 -1.49 -0.29 2.46
C PRO A 28 -2.74 -1.15 2.60
N ARG A 29 -3.79 -0.57 3.20
CA ARG A 29 -5.06 -1.25 3.38
C ARG A 29 -5.83 -1.37 2.07
N ALA A 30 -5.89 -0.30 1.27
CA ALA A 30 -6.63 -0.29 0.02
C ALA A 30 -6.13 -1.33 -1.00
N TYR A 31 -4.81 -1.60 -1.03
CA TYR A 31 -4.24 -2.57 -1.97
C TYR A 31 -4.11 -3.98 -1.39
N TYR A 32 -3.81 -4.12 -0.09
CA TYR A 32 -3.37 -5.40 0.48
C TYR A 32 -4.15 -5.84 1.72
N ASP A 33 -4.87 -4.94 2.39
CA ASP A 33 -5.58 -5.19 3.65
C ASP A 33 -4.71 -6.04 4.62
N ARG A 34 -5.23 -7.19 5.07
CA ARG A 34 -4.53 -8.09 6.00
C ARG A 34 -3.19 -8.64 5.49
N ASN A 35 -2.99 -8.65 4.18
CA ASN A 35 -1.74 -9.16 3.59
C ASN A 35 -0.58 -8.19 3.76
N PHE A 36 -0.84 -6.91 4.05
CA PHE A 36 0.21 -5.91 4.18
C PHE A 36 1.27 -6.31 5.21
N ASN A 37 0.85 -6.78 6.38
CA ASN A 37 1.75 -7.23 7.44
C ASN A 37 2.59 -8.46 7.06
N LEU A 38 2.07 -9.34 6.19
CA LEU A 38 2.85 -10.48 5.68
C LEU A 38 3.88 -10.00 4.66
N LEU A 39 3.53 -9.00 3.84
CA LEU A 39 4.42 -8.42 2.86
C LEU A 39 5.56 -7.64 3.52
N THR A 40 5.33 -6.93 4.62
CA THR A 40 6.41 -6.27 5.38
C THR A 40 7.40 -7.29 5.95
N GLN A 41 6.95 -8.46 6.40
CA GLN A 41 7.83 -9.57 6.83
C GLN A 41 8.65 -10.13 5.67
N VAL A 42 8.03 -10.32 4.50
CA VAL A 42 8.74 -10.75 3.27
C VAL A 42 9.78 -9.69 2.87
N LYS A 43 9.41 -8.41 2.88
CA LYS A 43 10.31 -7.29 2.59
C LYS A 43 11.50 -7.29 3.55
N THR A 44 11.29 -7.47 4.85
CA THR A 44 12.38 -7.59 5.83
C THR A 44 13.32 -8.74 5.51
N LYS A 45 12.83 -9.89 5.04
CA LYS A 45 13.69 -11.05 4.71
C LYS A 45 14.60 -10.79 3.52
N TYR A 46 14.13 -10.06 2.50
CA TYR A 46 14.82 -9.94 1.22
C TYR A 46 15.40 -8.55 0.93
N ASP A 47 14.95 -7.51 1.63
CA ASP A 47 15.38 -6.12 1.48
C ASP A 47 15.27 -5.37 2.82
N SER A 48 15.98 -5.88 3.84
CA SER A 48 15.98 -5.31 5.20
C SER A 48 16.52 -3.88 5.29
N GLU A 49 17.38 -3.48 4.35
CA GLU A 49 17.92 -2.12 4.26
C GLU A 49 17.00 -1.17 3.47
N ASN A 50 15.84 -1.66 3.03
CA ASN A 50 14.83 -0.90 2.29
C ASN A 50 15.41 -0.20 1.04
N VAL A 51 16.29 -0.89 0.31
CA VAL A 51 16.97 -0.36 -0.89
C VAL A 51 15.95 -0.02 -1.98
N PHE A 52 14.93 -0.87 -2.16
CA PHE A 52 13.86 -0.61 -3.11
C PHE A 52 12.73 0.18 -2.44
N ARG A 53 12.86 1.52 -2.45
CA ARG A 53 11.90 2.45 -1.82
C ARG A 53 11.34 3.47 -2.82
N PHE A 54 10.04 3.71 -2.76
CA PHE A 54 9.30 4.67 -3.61
C PHE A 54 8.00 5.12 -2.88
N PRO A 55 7.21 6.08 -3.39
CA PRO A 55 6.11 6.69 -2.63
C PRO A 55 5.09 5.73 -1.99
N GLN A 56 4.83 4.58 -2.62
CA GLN A 56 3.94 3.52 -2.11
C GLN A 56 4.65 2.15 -2.07
N SER A 57 5.93 2.13 -1.67
CA SER A 57 6.66 0.87 -1.45
C SER A 57 6.32 0.26 -0.09
N ILE A 58 6.14 -1.06 -0.03
CA ILE A 58 6.01 -1.80 1.23
C ILE A 58 7.31 -1.65 2.04
N PRO A 59 7.26 -1.11 3.27
CA PRO A 59 8.45 -0.99 4.12
C PRO A 59 8.79 -2.33 4.80
N PRO A 60 10.02 -2.51 5.28
CA PRO A 60 10.35 -3.59 6.21
C PRO A 60 9.49 -3.49 7.48
N ALA A 61 9.20 -4.62 8.13
CA ALA A 61 8.40 -4.65 9.36
C ALA A 61 9.00 -3.79 10.50
N SER A 62 10.32 -3.64 10.56
CA SER A 62 11.01 -2.78 11.54
C SER A 62 10.74 -1.28 11.39
N GLU A 63 10.19 -0.86 10.25
CA GLU A 63 9.80 0.55 9.98
C GLU A 63 8.28 0.77 10.10
N TYR A 64 7.51 -0.26 10.45
CA TYR A 64 6.04 -0.23 10.47
C TYR A 64 5.45 -0.46 11.88
N ASP A 65 6.28 -0.50 12.92
CA ASP A 65 5.88 -0.50 14.34
C ASP A 65 5.55 0.91 14.86
#